data_AF-C9L3U8-F1
#
_entry.id   AF-C9L3U8-F1
#
_cell.length_a   1.000
_cell.length_b   1.000
_cell.length_c   1.000
_cell.angle_alpha   90.00
_cell.angle_beta   90.00
_cell.angle_gamma   90.00
#
_symmetry.space_group_name_H-M   'P 1'
#
loop_
_entity.id
_entity.type
_entity.pdbx_description
1 polymer ?
#
loop_
_entity_poly.entity_id
_entity_poly.type
_entity_poly.pdbx_seq_one_letter_code
_entity_poly.pdbx_strand_id
1 'polypeptide(L)'
;MEADVKEAFLRILKNRRKPKREPMVDGYGGFLFLDKNGRPMVALHWEKYMQHAREKYNRENLLQLPPVTPHICRHTYCTNMANSGMNPKTLQYLMGHSDVSVTLNIYTHTGYDDAKKELARLKEARDELEKKKFITQKHAQTTHVSLIS
;
A
#
# COMPACT_ATOMS: atom_id res chain seq x y z
N MET A 1 -3.13 6.89 7.38
CA MET A 1 -2.84 5.47 7.06
C MET A 1 -1.87 4.82 8.06
N GLU A 2 -0.93 5.53 8.70
CA GLU A 2 0.01 4.93 9.68
C GLU A 2 -0.61 4.56 11.04
N ALA A 3 -1.61 5.31 11.51
CA ALA A 3 -2.20 5.10 12.84
C ALA A 3 -2.88 3.73 12.96
N ASP A 4 -3.66 3.35 11.94
CA ASP A 4 -4.46 2.12 11.95
C ASP A 4 -3.58 0.86 11.91
N VAL A 5 -2.48 0.93 11.16
CA VAL A 5 -1.51 -0.18 11.06
C VAL A 5 -0.78 -0.39 12.38
N LYS A 6 -0.34 0.70 13.01
CA LYS A 6 0.28 0.65 14.33
C LYS A 6 -0.70 0.09 15.36
N GLU A 7 -1.95 0.54 15.34
CA GLU A 7 -2.98 0.03 16.24
C GLU A 7 -3.22 -1.47 16.04
N ALA A 8 -3.24 -1.94 14.79
CA ALA A 8 -3.38 -3.35 14.48
C ALA A 8 -2.24 -4.19 15.09
N PHE A 9 -0.98 -3.75 14.96
CA PHE A 9 0.15 -4.45 15.58
C PHE A 9 0.12 -4.43 17.11
N LEU A 10 -0.25 -3.29 17.71
CA LEU A 10 -0.43 -3.20 19.16
C LEU A 10 -1.54 -4.13 19.66
N ARG A 11 -2.63 -4.25 18.90
CA ARG A 11 -3.73 -5.18 19.19
C ARG A 11 -3.27 -6.63 19.11
N ILE A 12 -2.45 -6.98 18.12
CA ILE A 12 -1.85 -8.31 18.01
C ILE A 12 -0.96 -8.60 19.23
N LEU A 13 -0.09 -7.66 19.62
CA LEU A 13 0.76 -7.81 20.80
C LEU A 13 -0.04 -7.98 22.09
N LYS A 14 -1.10 -7.20 22.27
CA LYS A 14 -1.98 -7.27 23.44
C LYS A 14 -2.69 -8.62 23.54
N ASN A 15 -3.15 -9.16 22.41
CA ASN A 15 -3.91 -10.42 22.34
C ASN A 15 -3.03 -11.66 22.17
N ARG A 16 -1.71 -11.49 21.97
CA ARG A 16 -0.75 -12.58 21.80
C ARG A 16 -0.68 -13.41 23.08
N ARG A 17 -0.82 -14.72 22.93
CA ARG A 17 -0.62 -15.68 24.01
C ARG A 17 0.85 -15.68 24.42
N LYS A 18 1.14 -15.27 25.66
CA LYS A 18 2.52 -15.20 26.19
C LYS A 18 3.08 -16.62 26.35
N PRO A 19 4.13 -17.00 25.60
CA PRO A 19 4.76 -18.30 25.78
C PRO A 19 5.52 -18.33 27.12
N LYS A 20 5.70 -19.52 27.70
CA LYS A 20 6.51 -19.68 28.94
C LYS A 20 7.98 -19.29 28.73
N ARG A 21 8.49 -19.50 27.52
CA ARG A 21 9.81 -19.07 27.07
C ARG A 21 9.64 -18.46 25.68
N GLU A 22 10.14 -17.25 25.50
CA GLU A 22 10.12 -16.61 24.19
C GLU A 22 11.00 -17.42 23.22
N PRO A 23 10.49 -17.79 22.03
CA PRO A 23 11.31 -18.44 21.04
C PRO A 23 12.36 -17.47 20.52
N MET A 24 13.58 -17.98 20.40
CA MET A 24 14.73 -17.27 19.85
C MET A 24 15.26 -18.03 18.64
N VAL A 25 15.48 -17.32 17.53
CA VAL A 25 16.06 -17.87 16.30
C VAL A 25 17.18 -16.91 15.90
N ASP A 26 18.41 -17.41 15.78
CA ASP A 26 19.59 -16.63 15.38
C ASP A 26 19.81 -15.34 16.19
N GLY A 27 19.52 -15.37 17.50
CA GLY A 27 19.64 -14.21 18.40
C GLY A 27 18.47 -13.22 18.33
N TYR A 28 17.51 -13.43 17.43
CA TYR A 28 16.27 -12.66 17.36
C TYR A 28 15.17 -13.34 18.18
N GLY A 29 14.50 -12.56 19.02
CA GLY A 29 13.36 -13.01 19.84
C GLY A 29 12.19 -12.03 19.76
N GLY A 30 11.10 -12.33 20.45
CA GLY A 30 9.92 -11.47 20.47
C GLY A 30 9.08 -11.51 19.18
N PHE A 31 9.09 -12.64 18.48
CA PHE A 31 8.29 -12.84 17.27
C PHE A 31 6.80 -12.58 17.52
N LEU A 32 6.21 -11.70 16.71
CA LEU A 32 4.80 -11.32 16.82
C LEU A 32 3.84 -12.52 16.65
N PHE A 33 4.18 -13.41 15.73
CA PHE A 33 3.32 -14.48 15.26
C PHE A 33 3.86 -15.85 15.65
N LEU A 34 3.13 -16.54 16.52
CA LEU A 34 3.48 -17.87 17.02
C LEU A 34 2.47 -18.92 16.58
N ASP A 35 2.95 -20.13 16.32
CA ASP A 35 2.12 -21.31 16.06
C ASP A 35 1.51 -21.87 17.37
N LYS A 36 0.70 -22.92 17.23
CA LYS A 36 0.08 -23.61 18.37
C LYS A 36 1.08 -24.23 19.37
N ASN A 37 2.32 -24.45 18.94
CA ASN A 37 3.40 -25.01 19.74
C ASN A 37 4.29 -23.91 20.37
N GLY A 38 4.00 -22.63 20.12
CA GLY A 38 4.79 -21.50 20.59
C GLY A 38 6.05 -21.21 19.77
N ARG A 39 6.17 -21.77 18.55
CA ARG A 39 7.28 -21.49 17.62
C ARG A 39 6.91 -20.37 16.65
N PRO A 40 7.89 -19.62 16.09
CA PRO A 40 7.60 -18.59 15.10
C PRO A 40 6.87 -19.17 13.88
N MET A 41 5.85 -18.45 13.39
CA MET A 41 5.14 -18.89 12.18
C MET A 41 6.02 -18.72 10.93
N VAL A 42 6.00 -19.72 10.05
CA VAL A 42 6.69 -19.71 8.75
C VAL A 42 5.69 -19.51 7.60
N ALA A 43 6.20 -19.24 6.39
CA ALA A 43 5.38 -18.95 5.20
C ALA A 43 4.27 -19.98 4.94
N LEU A 44 4.58 -21.27 5.06
CA LEU A 44 3.63 -22.36 4.85
C LEU A 44 2.39 -22.27 5.76
N HIS A 45 2.57 -21.81 7.00
CA HIS A 45 1.44 -21.62 7.93
C HIS A 45 0.45 -20.58 7.40
N TRP A 46 0.96 -19.48 6.85
CA TRP A 46 0.14 -18.39 6.30
C TRP A 46 -0.57 -18.80 5.02
N GLU A 47 0.11 -19.53 4.14
CA GLU A 47 -0.51 -20.08 2.93
C GLU A 47 -1.69 -21.00 3.27
N LYS A 48 -1.50 -21.93 4.21
CA LYS A 48 -2.57 -22.82 4.67
C LYS A 48 -3.70 -22.08 5.38
N TYR A 49 -3.37 -21.08 6.20
CA TYR A 49 -4.36 -20.27 6.88
C TYR A 49 -5.25 -19.51 5.89
N MET A 50 -4.65 -18.84 4.90
CA MET A 50 -5.40 -18.13 3.84
C MET A 50 -6.20 -19.09 2.97
N GLN A 51 -5.63 -20.27 2.63
CA GLN A 51 -6.33 -21.32 1.90
C GLN A 51 -7.60 -21.73 2.65
N HIS A 52 -7.51 -22.07 3.95
CA HIS A 52 -8.67 -22.49 4.74
C HIS A 52 -9.69 -21.37 4.92
N ALA A 53 -9.25 -20.11 5.10
CA ALA A 53 -10.13 -18.96 5.19
C ALA A 53 -10.93 -18.78 3.90
N ARG A 54 -10.26 -18.89 2.74
CA ARG A 54 -10.90 -18.86 1.43
C ARG A 54 -11.90 -20.00 1.26
N GLU A 55 -11.50 -21.23 1.57
CA GLU A 55 -12.37 -22.40 1.47
C GLU A 55 -13.62 -22.26 2.35
N LYS A 56 -13.47 -21.73 3.57
CA LYS A 56 -14.61 -21.43 4.43
C LYS A 56 -15.54 -20.40 3.79
N TYR A 57 -15.00 -19.26 3.33
CA TYR A 57 -15.79 -18.23 2.66
C TYR A 57 -16.55 -18.82 1.46
N ASN A 58 -15.87 -19.60 0.65
CA ASN A 58 -16.39 -20.23 -0.57
C ASN A 58 -17.51 -21.25 -0.29
N ARG A 59 -17.54 -21.90 0.88
CA ARG A 59 -18.66 -22.78 1.25
C ARG A 59 -19.93 -22.01 1.59
N GLU A 60 -19.79 -20.78 2.09
CA GLU A 60 -20.90 -19.98 2.63
C GLU A 60 -21.41 -18.93 1.63
N ASN A 61 -20.68 -18.67 0.54
CA ASN A 61 -20.98 -17.60 -0.41
C ASN A 61 -21.14 -18.12 -1.84
N LEU A 62 -22.14 -17.59 -2.55
CA LEU A 62 -22.38 -17.91 -3.96
C LEU A 62 -21.21 -17.47 -4.85
N LEU A 63 -20.67 -16.27 -4.59
CA LEU A 63 -19.51 -15.75 -5.31
C LEU A 63 -18.23 -16.29 -4.69
N GLN A 64 -17.55 -17.16 -5.44
CA GLN A 64 -16.32 -17.81 -5.01
C GLN A 64 -15.14 -16.85 -5.08
N LEU A 65 -14.32 -16.81 -4.03
CA LEU A 65 -13.05 -16.10 -4.05
C LEU A 65 -12.00 -16.89 -4.86
N PRO A 66 -11.18 -16.17 -5.66
CA PRO A 66 -10.03 -16.78 -6.32
C PRO A 66 -8.98 -17.24 -5.28
N PRO A 67 -7.99 -18.04 -5.67
CA PRO A 67 -6.88 -18.38 -4.79
C PRO A 67 -6.23 -17.11 -4.21
N VAL A 68 -6.17 -17.01 -2.88
CA VAL A 68 -5.53 -15.90 -2.17
C VAL A 68 -4.33 -16.46 -1.40
N THR A 69 -3.16 -15.87 -1.63
CA THR A 69 -1.91 -16.23 -0.95
C THR A 69 -1.24 -14.96 -0.43
N PRO A 70 -0.31 -15.06 0.55
CA PRO A 70 0.43 -13.90 1.04
C PRO A 70 1.16 -13.14 -0.08
N HIS A 71 1.63 -13.85 -1.11
CA HIS A 71 2.28 -13.22 -2.25
C HIS A 71 1.31 -12.40 -3.11
N ILE A 72 0.07 -12.87 -3.30
CA ILE A 72 -0.97 -12.12 -4.01
C ILE A 72 -1.30 -10.83 -3.27
N CYS A 73 -1.38 -10.85 -1.93
CA CYS A 73 -1.60 -9.62 -1.15
C CYS A 73 -0.50 -8.57 -1.41
N ARG A 74 0.76 -9.00 -1.54
CA ARG A 74 1.88 -8.12 -1.89
C ARG A 74 1.74 -7.54 -3.30
N HIS A 75 1.30 -8.34 -4.27
CA HIS A 75 1.01 -7.88 -5.63
C HIS A 75 -0.15 -6.88 -5.65
N THR A 76 -1.25 -7.18 -4.97
CA THR A 76 -2.40 -6.27 -4.87
C THR A 76 -2.01 -4.93 -4.25
N TYR A 77 -1.17 -4.93 -3.21
CA TYR A 77 -0.61 -3.69 -2.66
C TYR A 77 0.17 -2.91 -3.73
N CYS A 78 1.08 -3.58 -4.45
CA CYS A 78 1.85 -2.94 -5.52
C CYS A 78 0.96 -2.32 -6.60
N THR A 79 0.03 -3.10 -7.15
CA THR A 79 -0.88 -2.63 -8.20
C THR A 79 -1.73 -1.46 -7.73
N ASN A 80 -2.27 -1.51 -6.50
CA ASN A 80 -3.09 -0.41 -5.96
C ASN A 80 -2.27 0.87 -5.78
N MET A 81 -1.05 0.77 -5.27
CA MET A 81 -0.17 1.92 -5.10
C MET A 81 0.29 2.47 -6.46
N ALA A 82 0.58 1.60 -7.43
CA ALA A 82 0.90 2.00 -8.79
C ALA A 82 -0.27 2.76 -9.45
N ASN A 83 -1.49 2.21 -9.37
CA ASN A 83 -2.72 2.83 -9.87
C ASN A 83 -3.05 4.16 -9.18
N SER A 84 -2.59 4.36 -7.94
CA SER A 84 -2.74 5.64 -7.23
C SER A 84 -1.79 6.74 -7.74
N GLY A 85 -0.88 6.40 -8.66
CA GLY A 85 0.12 7.31 -9.22
C GLY A 85 1.38 7.44 -8.35
N MET A 86 1.67 6.44 -7.49
CA MET A 86 2.91 6.43 -6.70
C MET A 86 4.13 6.38 -7.63
N ASN A 87 5.23 7.02 -7.22
CA ASN A 87 6.49 6.93 -7.95
C ASN A 87 7.03 5.47 -7.89
N PRO A 88 7.38 4.85 -9.04
CA PRO A 88 7.88 3.48 -9.08
C PRO A 88 9.10 3.21 -8.18
N LYS A 89 10.02 4.18 -8.04
CA LYS A 89 11.20 4.05 -7.15
C LYS A 89 10.80 4.03 -5.68
N THR A 90 9.85 4.87 -5.28
CA THR A 90 9.31 4.88 -3.91
C THR A 90 8.60 3.56 -3.62
N LEU A 91 7.80 3.07 -4.57
CA LEU A 91 7.11 1.79 -4.41
C LEU A 91 8.10 0.62 -4.33
N GLN A 92 9.14 0.60 -5.16
CA GLN A 92 10.22 -0.40 -5.10
C GLN A 92 10.88 -0.43 -3.71
N TYR A 93 11.21 0.74 -3.16
CA TYR A 93 11.80 0.86 -1.83
C TYR A 93 10.86 0.34 -0.74
N LEU A 94 9.58 0.75 -0.76
CA LEU A 94 8.58 0.28 0.21
C LEU A 94 8.33 -1.22 0.13
N MET A 95 8.43 -1.79 -1.06
CA MET A 95 8.27 -3.23 -1.25
C MET A 95 9.53 -4.01 -0.89
N GLY A 96 10.71 -3.39 -0.86
CA GLY A 96 11.98 -4.09 -0.64
C GLY A 96 12.34 -5.03 -1.79
N HIS A 97 12.01 -4.67 -3.03
CA HIS A 97 12.46 -5.44 -4.19
C HIS A 97 13.93 -5.12 -4.51
N SER A 98 14.79 -6.14 -4.45
CA SER A 98 16.19 -6.04 -4.88
C SER A 98 16.33 -5.78 -6.38
N ASP A 99 15.33 -6.19 -7.18
CA ASP A 99 15.26 -5.95 -8.62
C ASP A 99 14.07 -5.04 -8.98
N VAL A 100 14.34 -3.99 -9.75
CA VAL A 100 13.35 -3.02 -10.22
C VAL A 100 12.39 -3.63 -11.24
N SER A 101 12.80 -4.71 -11.94
CA SER A 101 12.01 -5.36 -12.98
C SER A 101 10.64 -5.84 -12.48
N VAL A 102 10.56 -6.33 -11.24
CA VAL A 102 9.31 -6.82 -10.62
C VAL A 102 8.29 -5.70 -10.44
N THR A 103 8.74 -4.53 -9.98
CA THR A 103 7.87 -3.36 -9.83
C THR A 103 7.50 -2.80 -11.20
N LEU A 104 8.45 -2.71 -12.13
CA LEU A 104 8.22 -2.13 -13.45
C LEU A 104 7.27 -2.97 -14.31
N ASN A 105 7.31 -4.30 -14.21
CA ASN A 105 6.39 -5.21 -14.91
C ASN A 105 4.91 -4.94 -14.58
N ILE A 106 4.62 -4.49 -13.35
CA ILE A 106 3.27 -4.10 -12.94
C ILE A 106 2.88 -2.77 -13.62
N TYR A 107 3.80 -1.81 -13.71
CA TYR A 107 3.57 -0.53 -14.41
C TYR A 107 3.51 -0.67 -15.94
N THR A 108 4.14 -1.69 -16.53
CA THR A 108 4.10 -1.90 -17.98
C THR A 108 2.81 -2.58 -18.43
N HIS A 109 2.21 -3.43 -17.58
CA HIS A 109 0.89 -4.03 -17.87
C HIS A 109 -0.26 -3.00 -17.92
N THR A 110 -0.05 -1.83 -17.32
CA THR A 110 -0.92 -0.64 -17.38
C THR A 110 -0.72 0.22 -18.64
N GLY A 111 0.08 -0.23 -19.60
CA GLY A 111 0.59 0.55 -20.73
C GLY A 111 -0.41 0.85 -21.86
N TYR A 112 -1.07 2.00 -21.79
CA TYR A 112 -1.33 3.01 -22.86
C TYR A 112 -2.37 4.01 -22.33
N ASP A 113 -3.43 3.50 -21.72
CA ASP A 113 -4.50 4.32 -21.13
C ASP A 113 -4.02 5.11 -19.92
N ASP A 114 -3.10 4.56 -19.13
CA ASP A 114 -2.55 5.27 -17.97
C ASP A 114 -1.54 6.34 -18.36
N ALA A 115 -0.80 6.18 -19.45
CA ALA A 115 0.03 7.25 -20.02
C ALA A 115 -0.84 8.43 -20.49
N LYS A 116 -2.01 8.13 -21.08
CA LYS A 116 -2.98 9.14 -21.51
C LYS A 116 -3.63 9.85 -20.31
N LYS A 117 -3.98 9.12 -19.25
CA LYS A 117 -4.48 9.70 -17.98
C LYS A 117 -3.44 10.58 -17.32
N GLU A 118 -2.18 10.15 -17.26
CA GLU A 118 -1.16 10.92 -16.58
C GLU A 118 -0.80 12.21 -17.35
N LEU A 119 -0.81 12.15 -18.68
CA LEU A 119 -0.71 13.36 -19.51
C LEU A 119 -1.91 14.30 -19.30
N ALA A 120 -3.12 13.77 -19.12
CA ALA A 120 -4.30 14.57 -18.81
C ALA A 120 -4.19 15.23 -17.43
N ARG A 121 -3.77 14.47 -16.41
CA ARG A 121 -3.58 14.96 -15.04
C ARG A 121 -2.51 16.07 -14.96
N LEU A 122 -1.41 15.91 -15.69
CA LEU A 122 -0.36 16.94 -15.77
C LEU A 122 -0.86 18.21 -16.48
N LYS A 123 -1.71 18.08 -17.51
CA LYS A 123 -2.36 19.24 -18.14
C LYS A 123 -3.29 19.96 -17.17
N GLU A 124 -4.16 19.24 -16.46
CA GLU A 124 -5.09 19.82 -15.49
C GLU A 124 -4.35 20.55 -14.36
N ALA A 125 -3.32 19.92 -13.78
CA ALA A 125 -2.51 20.53 -12.73
C ALA A 125 -1.77 21.80 -13.21
N ARG A 126 -1.31 21.81 -14.46
CA ARG A 126 -0.69 22.99 -15.08
C ARG A 126 -1.71 24.11 -15.27
N ASP A 127 -2.90 23.80 -15.76
CA ASP A 127 -3.95 24.77 -16.03
C ASP A 127 -4.51 25.38 -14.72
N GLU A 128 -4.56 24.60 -13.64
CA GLU A 128 -4.86 25.12 -12.29
C GLU A 128 -3.79 26.07 -11.76
N LEU A 129 -2.51 25.75 -11.97
CA LEU A 129 -1.38 26.61 -11.61
C LEU A 129 -1.41 27.93 -12.38
N GLU A 130 -1.70 27.89 -13.69
CA GLU A 130 -1.88 29.06 -14.55
C GLU A 130 -3.04 29.95 -14.05
N LYS A 131 -4.22 29.36 -13.77
CA LYS A 131 -5.37 30.08 -13.20
C LYS A 131 -5.03 30.74 -11.86
N LYS A 132 -4.35 30.01 -10.96
CA LYS A 132 -3.93 30.57 -9.66
C LYS A 132 -2.98 31.75 -9.84
N LYS A 133 -1.98 31.65 -10.73
CA LYS A 133 -1.08 32.78 -11.04
C LYS A 133 -1.83 34.01 -11.54
N PHE A 134 -2.81 33.82 -12.42
CA PHE A 134 -3.60 34.92 -12.98
C PHE A 134 -4.49 35.61 -11.94
N ILE A 135 -5.09 34.84 -11.02
CA ILE A 135 -5.88 35.39 -9.91
C ILE A 135 -4.99 36.19 -8.97
N THR A 136 -3.81 35.68 -8.62
CA THR A 136 -2.86 36.37 -7.72
C THR A 136 -2.36 37.68 -8.34
N GLN A 137 -2.08 37.71 -9.64
CA GLN A 137 -1.69 38.93 -10.35
C GLN A 137 -2.81 39.97 -10.42
N LYS A 138 -4.05 39.56 -10.70
CA LYS A 138 -5.21 40.48 -10.67
C LYS A 138 -5.46 41.05 -9.29
N HIS A 139 -5.35 40.24 -8.23
CA HIS A 139 -5.55 40.70 -6.86
C HIS A 139 -4.49 41.73 -6.43
N ALA A 140 -3.24 41.55 -6.85
CA ALA A 140 -2.15 42.51 -6.62
C ALA A 140 -2.35 43.84 -7.38
N GLN A 141 -2.90 43.82 -8.59
CA GLN A 141 -3.21 45.04 -9.34
C GLN A 141 -4.39 45.83 -8.74
N THR A 142 -5.45 45.14 -8.32
CA THR A 142 -6.63 45.80 -7.70
C THR A 142 -6.29 46.47 -6.37
N THR A 143 -5.46 45.86 -5.54
CA THR A 143 -5.03 46.43 -4.26
C THR A 143 -4.11 47.64 -4.45
N HIS A 144 -3.25 47.64 -5.47
CA HIS A 144 -2.39 48.78 -5.77
C HIS A 144 -3.15 50.01 -6.28
N VAL A 145 -4.29 49.82 -6.97
CA VAL A 145 -5.16 50.91 -7.42
C VAL A 145 -5.98 51.49 -6.26
N SER A 146 -6.41 50.66 -5.30
CA SER A 146 -7.17 51.10 -4.13
C SER A 146 -6.34 51.84 -3.07
N LEU A 147 -5.00 51.78 -3.13
CA LEU A 147 -4.09 52.47 -2.22
C LEU A 147 -3.59 53.81 -2.76
N ILE A 148 -3.90 54.13 -4.03
CA ILE A 148 -3.46 55.35 -4.73
C ILE A 148 -4.64 56.33 -4.97
N SER A 149 -5.89 55.93 -4.67
CA SER A 149 -7.06 56.83 -4.54
C SER A 149 -7.30 57.20 -3.09
#